data_AF-A0A536EM93-F1
#
_entry.id   AF-A0A536EM93-F1
#
_cell.length_a   1.000
_cell.length_b   1.000
_cell.length_c   1.000
_cell.angle_alpha   90.00
_cell.angle_beta   90.00
_cell.angle_gamma   90.00
#
_symmetry.space_group_name_H-M   'P 1'
#
loop_
_entity.id
_entity.type
_entity.pdbx_description
1 polymer ?
#
loop_
_entity_poly.entity_id
_entity_poly.type
_entity_poly.pdbx_seq_one_letter_code
_entity_poly.pdbx_strand_id
1 'polypeptide(L)' 'MIVDAHVHVLPESLRGRRDAIGAADPWFAACHTGDTVIATVEELLAAMDESGVDRSVCFGWPFADAAMCA' A
#
# COMPACT_ATOMS: atom_id res chain seq x y z
N MET A 1 16.28 -3.98 -17.21
CA MET A 1 15.39 -4.69 -16.28
C MET A 1 15.57 -4.07 -14.90
N ILE A 2 14.66 -3.18 -14.53
CA ILE A 2 14.56 -2.57 -13.20
C ILE A 2 13.54 -3.38 -12.39
N VAL A 3 13.94 -3.78 -11.18
CA VAL A 3 13.07 -4.48 -10.25
C VAL A 3 12.91 -3.61 -9.01
N ASP A 4 11.68 -3.22 -8.70
CA ASP A 4 11.34 -2.66 -7.40
C ASP A 4 11.04 -3.82 -6.44
N ALA A 5 11.93 -4.02 -5.47
CA ALA A 5 11.84 -5.14 -4.54
C ALA A 5 10.93 -4.86 -3.33
N HIS A 6 10.34 -3.67 -3.20
CA HIS A 6 9.56 -3.28 -2.03
C HIS A 6 8.42 -2.33 -2.38
N VAL A 7 7.28 -2.88 -2.77
CA VAL A 7 6.04 -2.12 -3.02
C VAL A 7 4.92 -2.56 -2.08
N HIS A 8 4.27 -1.61 -1.42
CA HIS A 8 3.01 -1.85 -0.73
C HIS A 8 1.84 -1.47 -1.63
N VAL A 9 0.97 -2.44 -1.93
CA VAL A 9 -0.31 -2.21 -2.62
C VAL A 9 -1.41 -2.82 -1.76
N LEU A 10 -2.47 -2.07 -1.50
CA LEU A 10 -3.52 -2.48 -0.58
C LEU A 10 -4.85 -2.63 -1.32
N PRO A 11 -5.71 -3.58 -0.93
CA PRO A 11 -7.06 -3.68 -1.46
C PRO A 11 -7.86 -2.38 -1.31
N GLU A 12 -8.75 -2.10 -2.28
CA GLU A 12 -9.66 -0.95 -2.25
C GLU A 12 -10.54 -0.92 -0.99
N SER A 13 -10.86 -2.09 -0.44
CA SER A 13 -11.59 -2.21 0.83
C SER A 13 -10.85 -1.60 2.02
N LEU A 14 -9.52 -1.59 2.01
CA LEU A 14 -8.71 -0.89 3.02
C LEU A 14 -8.66 0.61 2.76
N ARG A 15 -8.61 1.04 1.49
CA ARG A 15 -8.65 2.46 1.11
C ARG A 15 -9.91 3.14 1.65
N GLY A 16 -11.08 2.51 1.48
CA GLY A 16 -12.36 3.00 2.03
C GLY A 16 -12.46 2.96 3.57
N ARG A 17 -11.56 2.25 4.24
CA ARG A 17 -11.53 2.08 5.71
C ARG A 17 -10.28 2.67 6.35
N ARG A 18 -9.53 3.52 5.63
CA ARG A 18 -8.22 4.05 6.05
C ARG A 18 -8.23 4.58 7.48
N ASP A 19 -9.24 5.39 7.83
CA ASP A 19 -9.32 5.99 9.16
C ASP A 19 -9.60 4.97 10.27
N ALA A 20 -10.44 3.96 10.00
CA ALA A 20 -10.71 2.88 10.95
C ALA A 20 -9.48 1.97 11.15
N ILE A 21 -8.71 1.73 10.08
CA ILE A 21 -7.46 0.96 10.14
C ILE A 21 -6.40 1.75 10.89
N GLY A 22 -6.24 3.05 10.61
CA GLY A 22 -5.31 3.91 11.31
C GLY A 22 -5.61 4.04 12.82
N ALA A 23 -6.89 3.98 13.21
CA ALA A 23 -7.26 3.91 14.61
C ALA A 23 -6.83 2.60 15.30
N ALA A 24 -6.72 1.50 14.54
CA ALA A 24 -6.32 0.19 15.03
C ALA A 24 -4.80 -0.05 14.95
N ASP A 25 -4.11 0.57 14.00
CA ASP A 25 -2.66 0.44 13.80
C ASP A 25 -1.99 1.84 13.69
N PRO A 26 -1.26 2.27 14.74
CA PRO A 26 -0.57 3.56 14.75
C PRO A 26 0.51 3.72 13.67
N TRP A 27 1.13 2.62 13.24
CA TRP A 27 2.13 2.66 12.17
C TRP A 27 1.45 2.86 10.82
N PHE A 28 0.33 2.17 10.57
CA PHE A 28 -0.51 2.43 9.41
C PHE A 28 -0.95 3.89 9.37
N ALA A 29 -1.44 4.43 10.49
CA ALA A 29 -1.84 5.83 10.58
C ALA A 29 -0.69 6.77 10.21
N ALA A 30 0.49 6.57 10.79
CA ALA A 30 1.67 7.41 10.55
C ALA A 30 2.10 7.44 9.08
N CYS A 31 2.01 6.31 8.38
CA CYS A 31 2.37 6.22 6.96
C CYS A 31 1.30 6.73 5.99
N HIS A 32 0.06 6.94 6.46
CA HIS A 32 -1.07 7.33 5.62
C HIS A 32 -1.77 8.61 6.11
N THR A 33 -1.04 9.50 6.80
CA THR A 33 -1.56 10.82 7.20
C THR A 33 -1.59 11.80 6.03
N GLY A 34 -2.58 12.70 6.00
CA GLY A 34 -2.65 13.79 5.02
C GLY A 34 -3.10 13.33 3.63
N ASP A 35 -2.41 13.79 2.59
CA ASP A 35 -2.74 13.52 1.18
C ASP A 35 -2.16 12.20 0.66
N THR A 36 -1.58 11.36 1.53
CA THR A 36 -1.05 10.06 1.13
C THR A 36 -2.18 9.13 0.69
N VAL A 37 -2.16 8.78 -0.60
CA VAL A 37 -3.16 7.91 -1.22
C VAL A 37 -2.68 6.46 -1.18
N ILE A 38 -3.59 5.57 -0.81
CA ILE A 38 -3.40 4.12 -1.00
C ILE A 38 -3.65 3.83 -2.48
N ALA A 39 -2.58 3.48 -3.20
CA ALA A 39 -2.63 3.25 -4.64
C ALA A 39 -3.44 2.00 -5.00
N THR A 40 -4.20 2.06 -6.09
CA THR A 40 -4.78 0.88 -6.75
C THR A 40 -3.72 0.13 -7.56
N VAL A 41 -4.07 -1.06 -8.06
CA VAL A 41 -3.21 -1.83 -8.97
C VAL A 41 -2.95 -1.07 -10.27
N GLU A 42 -3.98 -0.40 -10.81
CA GLU A 42 -3.88 0.39 -12.03
C GLU A 42 -2.95 1.61 -11.85
N GLU A 43 -3.05 2.29 -10.70
CA GLU A 43 -2.17 3.40 -10.35
C GLU A 43 -0.71 2.92 -10.19
N LEU A 44 -0.49 1.73 -9.60
CA LEU A 44 0.84 1.11 -9.52
C LEU A 44 1.40 0.79 -10.92
N LEU A 45 0.61 0.21 -11.82
CA LEU A 45 1.07 -0.11 -13.17
C LEU A 45 1.45 1.15 -13.96
N ALA A 46 0.65 2.22 -13.85
CA ALA A 46 0.97 3.50 -14.47
C ALA A 46 2.29 4.08 -13.94
N ALA A 47 2.51 4.02 -12.63
CA ALA A 47 3.76 4.47 -12.02
C ALA A 47 4.96 3.61 -12.44
N MET A 48 4.78 2.29 -12.62
CA MET A 48 5.81 1.40 -13.15
C MET A 48 6.19 1.77 -14.59
N ASP A 49 5.20 2.03 -15.45
CA ASP A 49 5.43 2.46 -16.83
C ASP A 49 6.16 3.81 -16.90
N GLU A 50 5.75 4.79 -16.08
CA GLU A 50 6.37 6.12 -16.01
C GLU A 50 7.82 6.07 -15.51
N SER A 51 8.12 5.17 -14.57
CA SER A 51 9.46 5.04 -13.96
C SER A 51 10.37 4.03 -14.67
N GLY A 52 9.85 3.29 -15.64
CA GLY A 52 10.58 2.22 -16.34
C GLY A 52 10.85 0.99 -15.45
N VAL A 53 10.06 0.76 -14.41
CA VAL A 53 10.14 -0.43 -13.56
C VAL A 53 9.50 -1.61 -14.29
N ASP A 54 10.30 -2.64 -14.58
CA ASP A 54 9.82 -3.83 -15.29
C ASP A 54 9.02 -4.76 -14.37
N ARG A 55 9.40 -4.87 -13.10
CA ARG A 55 8.77 -5.79 -12.13
C ARG A 55 8.76 -5.17 -10.74
N SER A 56 7.68 -5.42 -10.01
CA SER A 56 7.55 -5.04 -8.61
C SER A 56 7.21 -6.25 -7.75
N VAL A 57 7.83 -6.35 -6.57
CA VAL A 57 7.45 -7.32 -5.53
C VAL A 57 6.47 -6.63 -4.59
N CYS A 58 5.22 -7.10 -4.62
CA CYS A 58 4.11 -6.50 -3.89
C CYS A 58 3.89 -7.17 -2.54
N PHE A 59 3.64 -6.35 -1.53
CA PHE A 59 3.32 -6.74 -0.17
C PHE A 59 1.98 -6.10 0.26
N GLY A 60 1.26 -6.79 1.14
CA GLY A 60 0.21 -6.15 1.94
C GLY A 60 0.80 -5.23 3.00
N TRP A 61 0.00 -4.82 3.98
CA TRP A 61 0.51 -4.03 5.10
C TRP A 61 1.05 -4.94 6.21
N PRO A 62 2.24 -4.65 6.78
CA PRO A 62 2.77 -5.39 7.91
C PRO A 62 2.11 -4.91 9.21
N PHE A 63 0.84 -5.25 9.40
CA PHE A 63 0.09 -4.89 10.61
C PHE A 63 0.79 -5.38 11.87
N ALA A 64 0.74 -4.57 12.94
CA ALA A 64 1.26 -4.98 14.24
C ALA A 64 0.44 -6.15 14.82
N ASP A 65 -0.86 -6.18 14.56
CA ASP A 65 -1.75 -7.30 14.89
C ASP A 65 -1.98 -8.20 13.65
N ALA A 66 -1.50 -9.43 13.72
CA ALA A 66 -1.63 -10.41 12.64
C ALA A 66 -3.10 -10.79 12.34
N ALA A 67 -4.03 -10.57 13.27
CA ALA A 67 -5.46 -10.77 13.02
C ALA A 67 -6.01 -9.81 11.96
N MET A 68 -5.30 -8.71 11.67
CA MET A 68 -5.67 -7.75 10.64
C MET A 68 -5.18 -8.16 9.24
N CYS A 69 -4.37 -9.21 9.10
CA CYS A 69 -3.83 -9.70 7.82
C CYS A 69 -4.78 -10.61 7.03
N ALA A 70 -6.05 -10.69 7.42
CA ALA A 70 -7.05 -11.61 6.85
C ALA A 70 -7.60 -11.17 5.48
#